data_AF-A0A820I0V7-F1
#
_entry.id   AF-A0A820I0V7-F1
#
_cell.length_a   1.000
_cell.length_b   1.000
_cell.length_c   1.000
_cell.angle_alpha   90.00
_cell.angle_beta   90.00
_cell.angle_gamma   90.00
#
_symmetry.space_group_name_H-M   'P 1'
#
loop_
_entity.id
_entity.type
_entity.pdbx_description
1 polymer ?
#
loop_
_entity_poly.entity_id
_entity_poly.type
_entity_poly.pdbx_seq_one_letter_code
_entity_poly.pdbx_strand_id
1 'polypeptide(L)'
;DRGYTRHLIDDTHNICIKLDGPSIINHIKLLLWDKDTRAYSYYIEVSVDNTNWTKVIDYRPYLCRSWQKLYFPPIVATYIRVVGTYNT
;
A
#
# COMPACT_ATOMS: atom_id res chain seq x y z
N ASP A 1 -15.41 -11.90 2.22
CA ASP A 1 -15.13 -10.76 3.13
C ASP A 1 -14.08 -11.03 4.19
N ARG A 2 -13.96 -12.26 4.73
CA ARG A 2 -12.84 -12.62 5.60
C ARG A 2 -11.53 -12.54 4.81
N GLY A 3 -10.55 -11.76 5.29
CA GLY A 3 -9.21 -11.65 4.70
C GLY A 3 -8.88 -10.31 4.03
N TYR A 4 -9.81 -9.36 3.94
CA TYR A 4 -9.52 -8.00 3.48
C TYR A 4 -9.48 -7.01 4.65
N THR A 5 -8.64 -6.00 4.52
CA THR A 5 -8.67 -4.79 5.35
C THR A 5 -9.01 -3.59 4.49
N ARG A 6 -9.56 -2.54 5.09
CA ARG A 6 -9.98 -1.30 4.40
C ARG A 6 -9.75 -0.09 5.28
N HIS A 7 -9.65 1.07 4.64
CA HIS A 7 -9.67 2.37 5.29
C HIS A 7 -10.57 3.34 4.50
N LEU A 8 -10.99 4.43 5.11
CA LEU A 8 -11.67 5.52 4.42
C LEU A 8 -10.66 6.30 3.57
N ILE A 9 -11.07 6.74 2.37
CA ILE A 9 -10.25 7.61 1.54
C ILE A 9 -10.44 9.05 2.06
N ASP A 10 -9.53 9.45 2.93
CA ASP A 10 -9.43 10.80 3.50
C ASP A 10 -7.96 11.08 3.88
N ASP A 11 -7.69 12.26 4.44
CA ASP A 11 -6.33 12.70 4.77
C ASP A 11 -5.76 12.07 6.05
N THR A 12 -6.53 11.24 6.76
CA THR A 12 -6.20 10.75 8.10
C THR A 12 -6.04 9.24 8.19
N HIS A 13 -6.75 8.48 7.36
CA HIS A 13 -6.77 7.02 7.44
C HIS A 13 -5.85 6.36 6.41
N ASN A 14 -5.28 5.22 6.81
CA ASN A 14 -4.42 4.39 5.98
C ASN A 14 -4.43 2.95 6.50
N ILE A 15 -3.88 2.02 5.71
CA ILE A 15 -3.54 0.69 6.18
C ILE A 15 -2.05 0.68 6.53
N CYS A 16 -1.70 0.45 7.79
CA CYS A 16 -0.33 0.33 8.25
C CYS A 16 -0.03 -1.12 8.68
N ILE A 17 1.06 -1.67 8.16
CA ILE A 17 1.56 -3.01 8.45
C ILE A 17 2.90 -2.85 9.14
N LYS A 18 3.04 -3.45 10.32
CA LYS A 18 4.30 -3.50 11.08
C LYS A 18 4.90 -4.90 10.95
N LEU A 19 6.16 -4.97 10.52
CA LEU A 19 6.97 -6.18 10.51
C LEU A 19 7.57 -6.42 11.90
N ASP A 20 8.01 -7.66 12.18
CA ASP A 20 8.61 -8.02 13.46
C ASP A 20 9.92 -7.26 13.74
N GLY A 21 10.64 -6.90 12.69
CA GLY A 21 11.83 -6.04 12.76
C GLY A 21 12.23 -5.47 11.39
N PRO A 22 13.29 -4.65 11.36
CA PRO A 22 13.83 -4.08 10.14
C PRO A 22 14.16 -5.18 9.12
N SER A 23 13.54 -5.11 7.95
CA SER A 23 13.65 -6.12 6.90
C SER A 23 13.95 -5.46 5.56
N ILE A 24 14.80 -6.10 4.75
CA ILE A 24 15.03 -5.65 3.37
C ILE A 24 13.86 -6.13 2.51
N ILE A 25 13.13 -5.20 1.89
CA ILE A 25 12.02 -5.50 0.99
C ILE A 25 12.21 -4.80 -0.36
N ASN A 26 11.72 -5.42 -1.42
CA ASN A 26 11.77 -4.89 -2.79
C ASN A 26 10.55 -5.29 -3.64
N HIS A 27 9.61 -6.04 -3.07
CA HIS A 27 8.46 -6.58 -3.77
C HIS A 27 7.25 -6.66 -2.84
N ILE A 28 6.13 -6.09 -3.27
CA ILE A 28 4.84 -6.16 -2.58
C ILE A 28 3.81 -6.77 -3.52
N LYS A 29 3.06 -7.76 -3.04
CA LYS A 29 1.86 -8.27 -3.69
C LYS A 29 0.63 -7.74 -2.95
N LEU A 30 -0.20 -6.98 -3.66
CA LEU A 30 -1.42 -6.40 -3.11
C LEU A 30 -2.62 -6.87 -3.93
N LEU A 31 -3.64 -7.43 -3.28
CA LEU A 31 -4.92 -7.74 -3.92
C LEU A 31 -5.91 -6.62 -3.63
N LEU A 32 -6.22 -5.82 -4.65
CA LEU A 32 -7.33 -4.88 -4.59
C LEU A 32 -8.65 -5.65 -4.68
N TRP A 33 -9.71 -5.09 -4.10
CA TRP A 33 -11.05 -5.69 -4.19
C TRP A 33 -11.44 -5.88 -5.66
N ASP A 34 -11.74 -7.12 -6.04
CA ASP A 34 -11.97 -7.53 -7.43
C ASP A 34 -13.22 -8.41 -7.59
N LYS A 35 -14.15 -8.33 -6.64
CA LYS A 35 -15.47 -8.98 -6.75
C LYS A 35 -16.48 -8.17 -7.56
N ASP A 36 -16.09 -6.98 -8.00
CA ASP A 36 -16.83 -6.10 -8.90
C ASP A 36 -15.85 -5.30 -9.79
N THR A 37 -16.35 -4.30 -10.52
CA THR A 37 -15.58 -3.55 -11.52
C THR A 37 -14.78 -2.37 -10.94
N ARG A 38 -14.70 -2.25 -9.62
CA ARG A 38 -14.06 -1.10 -8.95
C ARG A 38 -12.58 -0.99 -9.30
N ALA A 39 -12.11 0.24 -9.44
CA ALA A 39 -10.71 0.57 -9.55
C ALA A 39 -10.25 1.43 -8.37
N TYR A 40 -8.94 1.41 -8.12
CA TYR A 40 -8.32 2.16 -7.03
C TYR A 40 -7.07 2.89 -7.51
N SER A 41 -6.87 4.09 -6.98
CA SER A 41 -5.60 4.81 -7.03
C SER A 41 -5.04 4.89 -5.63
N TYR A 42 -3.72 4.71 -5.49
CA TYR A 42 -3.07 4.60 -4.19
C TYR A 42 -1.58 4.90 -4.29
N TYR A 43 -0.93 5.09 -3.14
CA TYR A 43 0.52 5.06 -3.01
C TYR A 43 0.93 4.19 -1.84
N ILE A 44 2.19 3.73 -1.86
CA ILE A 44 2.78 2.94 -0.78
C ILE A 44 4.04 3.64 -0.29
N GLU A 45 4.11 3.77 1.03
CA GLU A 45 5.26 4.30 1.74
C GLU A 45 5.82 3.27 2.71
N VAL A 46 7.12 3.37 2.98
CA VAL A 46 7.82 2.54 3.94
C VAL A 46 8.57 3.41 4.93
N SER A 47 8.77 2.88 6.13
CA SER A 47 9.49 3.55 7.20
C SER A 47 10.19 2.54 8.10
N VAL A 48 11.32 2.91 8.70
CA VAL A 48 11.99 2.12 9.75
C VAL A 48 11.48 2.51 11.14
N ASP A 49 11.03 3.76 11.32
CA ASP A 49 10.79 4.41 12.61
C ASP A 49 9.33 4.89 12.83
N ASN A 50 8.46 4.70 11.84
CA ASN A 50 7.06 5.16 11.82
C ASN A 50 6.89 6.69 11.80
N THR A 51 7.96 7.46 11.56
CA THR A 51 7.93 8.93 11.53
C THR A 51 8.46 9.47 10.21
N ASN A 52 9.57 8.92 9.71
CA ASN A 52 10.15 9.28 8.42
C ASN A 52 9.69 8.26 7.37
N TRP A 53 9.01 8.76 6.34
CA TRP A 53 8.37 7.92 5.33
C TRP A 53 8.97 8.14 3.96
N THR A 54 9.25 7.06 3.26
CA THR A 54 9.74 7.06 1.87
C THR A 54 8.69 6.43 0.97
N LYS A 55 8.25 7.17 -0.06
CA LYS A 55 7.31 6.66 -1.05
C LYS A 55 8.02 5.75 -2.03
N VAL A 56 7.62 4.47 -2.05
CA VAL A 56 8.20 3.44 -2.92
C VAL A 56 7.34 3.13 -4.14
N ILE A 57 6.03 3.41 -4.05
CA ILE A 57 5.08 3.27 -5.16
C ILE A 57 4.18 4.50 -5.17
N ASP A 58 4.01 5.12 -6.34
CA ASP A 58 3.10 6.25 -6.54
C ASP A 58 2.14 5.98 -7.70
N TYR A 59 1.01 5.33 -7.38
CA TYR A 59 -0.02 4.98 -8.36
C TYR A 59 -1.27 5.88 -8.25
N ARG A 60 -1.12 7.09 -7.70
CA ARG A 60 -2.19 8.10 -7.70
C ARG A 60 -2.72 8.43 -9.10
N PRO A 61 -1.91 8.43 -10.17
CA PRO A 61 -2.42 8.72 -11.53
C PRO A 61 -3.14 7.55 -12.23
N TYR A 62 -3.18 6.35 -11.64
CA TYR A 62 -3.63 5.13 -12.32
C TYR A 62 -4.90 4.55 -11.68
N LEU A 63 -5.68 3.83 -12.50
CA LEU A 63 -6.86 3.07 -12.07
C LEU A 63 -6.52 1.57 -12.05
N CYS A 64 -6.06 1.09 -10.89
CA CYS A 64 -5.62 -0.29 -10.69
C CYS A 64 -6.76 -1.22 -10.27
N ARG A 65 -6.67 -2.51 -10.61
CA ARG A 65 -7.67 -3.55 -10.29
C ARG A 65 -7.01 -4.90 -9.98
N SER A 66 -7.61 -5.68 -9.08
CA SER A 66 -7.15 -7.02 -8.69
C SER A 66 -5.66 -7.04 -8.25
N TRP A 67 -4.92 -8.10 -8.57
CA TRP A 67 -3.53 -8.30 -8.16
C TRP A 67 -2.56 -7.26 -8.72
N GLN A 68 -1.83 -6.63 -7.81
CA GLN A 68 -0.73 -5.73 -8.07
C GLN A 68 0.58 -6.43 -7.68
N LYS A 69 1.54 -6.47 -8.60
CA LYS A 69 2.90 -6.97 -8.34
C LYS A 69 3.85 -5.78 -8.43
N LEU A 70 4.22 -5.24 -7.29
CA LEU A 70 4.87 -3.95 -7.17
C LEU A 70 6.34 -4.16 -6.82
N TYR A 71 7.23 -3.77 -7.74
CA TYR A 71 8.68 -3.88 -7.57
C TYR A 71 9.28 -2.49 -7.39
N PHE A 72 10.25 -2.38 -6.49
CA PHE A 72 10.99 -1.14 -6.20
C PHE A 72 12.41 -1.49 -5.77
N PRO A 73 13.36 -0.53 -5.78
CA PRO A 73 14.71 -0.78 -5.29
C PRO A 73 14.71 -1.33 -3.85
N PRO A 74 15.58 -2.30 -3.50
CA PRO A 74 15.64 -2.84 -2.14
C PRO A 74 15.85 -1.76 -1.08
N ILE A 75 15.03 -1.79 -0.04
CA ILE A 75 15.06 -0.81 1.06
C ILE A 75 14.77 -1.51 2.40
N VAL A 76 15.38 -1.02 3.47
CA VAL A 76 15.08 -1.48 4.84
C VAL A 76 13.79 -0.83 5.31
N ALA A 77 12.83 -1.63 5.78
CA ALA A 77 11.57 -1.17 6.32
C ALA A 77 11.15 -1.99 7.54
N THR A 78 10.49 -1.33 8.48
CA THR A 78 9.77 -1.95 9.61
C THR A 78 8.26 -1.73 9.47
N TYR A 79 7.86 -0.62 8.84
CA TYR A 79 6.48 -0.21 8.61
C TYR A 79 6.23 -0.05 7.12
N ILE A 80 5.07 -0.53 6.67
CA ILE A 80 4.57 -0.38 5.31
C ILE A 80 3.19 0.25 5.41
N ARG A 81 3.01 1.39 4.75
CA ARG A 81 1.77 2.15 4.74
C ARG A 81 1.18 2.18 3.33
N VAL A 82 -0.07 1.76 3.20
CA VAL A 82 -0.84 1.82 1.95
C VAL A 82 -1.92 2.88 2.13
N VAL A 83 -1.96 3.85 1.21
CA VAL A 83 -2.92 4.95 1.22
C VAL A 83 -3.67 4.99 -0.10
N GLY A 84 -4.96 4.64 -0.06
CA GLY A 84 -5.89 4.86 -1.16
C GLY A 84 -6.23 6.34 -1.29
N THR A 85 -6.22 6.86 -2.52
CA THR A 85 -6.51 8.27 -2.84
C THR A 85 -7.74 8.45 -3.71
N TYR A 86 -8.19 7.38 -4.38
CA TYR A 86 -9.40 7.39 -5.20
C TYR A 86 -9.94 5.97 -5.36
N ASN A 87 -11.26 5.83 -5.46
CA ASN A 87 -11.92 4.64 -5.98
C ASN A 87 -13.15 5.03 -6.81
N THR A 88 -13.55 4.13 -7.70
CA THR A 88 -14.80 4.22 -8.48
C THR A 88 -15.96 3.56 -7.76
#